data_AF-K1U5C7-F1
#
_entry.id   AF-K1U5C7-F1
#
_cell.length_a   1.000
_cell.length_b   1.000
_cell.length_c   1.000
_cell.angle_alpha   90.00
_cell.angle_beta   90.00
_cell.angle_gamma   90.00
#
_symmetry.space_group_name_H-M   'P 1'
#
loop_
_entity.id
_entity.type
_entity.pdbx_description
1 polymer ?
#
loop_
_entity_poly.entity_id
_entity_poly.type
_entity_poly.pdbx_seq_one_letter_code
_entity_poly.pdbx_strand_id
1 'polypeptide(L)'
;GTGYRAKSRFARFYNIPELMNMFKEIADIKTSDQLKLPVPEAEYETVVLKPTEQQKEIVESLGERAEVVRNGGVDASVDNMLKITNDGRKLALDQRLVNELLPDNPESKISVCAEKSYEIWKDTAAQKSAQLIFCDLSTPKGDGSFNVYDDLKQKLMEKGVPEKEIAFIHDANTEAKKTELFGKVKSGQVRFLIG
;
A
#
# COMPACT_ATOMS: atom_id res chain seq x y z
N GLY A 1 10.80 -23.10 17.49
CA GLY A 1 11.56 -23.09 16.22
C GLY A 1 10.60 -22.77 15.11
N THR A 2 10.80 -21.65 14.41
CA THR A 2 9.75 -20.86 13.71
C THR A 2 9.24 -21.44 12.38
N GLY A 3 9.23 -22.77 12.16
CA GLY A 3 8.51 -23.40 11.02
C GLY A 3 8.98 -23.04 9.59
N TYR A 4 9.74 -21.96 9.37
CA TYR A 4 10.16 -21.46 8.08
C TYR A 4 11.38 -22.25 7.56
N ARG A 5 11.24 -22.86 6.38
CA ARG A 5 12.36 -23.50 5.66
C ARG A 5 13.00 -22.50 4.71
N ALA A 6 14.33 -22.41 4.75
CA ALA A 6 15.10 -21.77 3.69
C ALA A 6 14.88 -22.54 2.38
N LYS A 7 14.35 -21.87 1.36
CA LYS A 7 14.20 -22.41 0.01
C LYS A 7 15.24 -21.75 -0.88
N SER A 8 16.17 -22.53 -1.40
CA SER A 8 17.14 -22.05 -2.39
C SER A 8 16.39 -21.55 -3.61
N ARG A 9 16.47 -20.25 -3.89
CA ARG A 9 15.92 -19.66 -5.12
C ARG A 9 17.00 -19.65 -6.20
N PHE A 10 16.54 -19.60 -7.44
CA PHE A 10 17.39 -19.43 -8.61
C PHE A 10 18.39 -18.28 -8.41
N ALA A 11 19.69 -18.57 -8.45
CA ALA A 11 20.71 -17.65 -7.93
C ALA A 11 21.20 -16.62 -8.96
N ARG A 12 21.30 -17.00 -10.24
CA ARG A 12 21.71 -16.15 -11.37
C ARG A 12 21.56 -16.90 -12.70
N PHE A 13 21.31 -16.17 -13.77
CA PHE A 13 21.40 -16.67 -15.14
C PHE A 13 22.86 -16.53 -15.61
N TYR A 14 23.41 -17.57 -16.24
CA TYR A 14 24.78 -17.54 -16.78
C TYR A 14 24.87 -16.79 -18.11
N ASN A 15 23.83 -16.90 -18.95
CA ASN A 15 23.87 -16.41 -20.34
C ASN A 15 23.06 -15.12 -20.54
N ILE A 16 23.04 -14.21 -19.54
CA ILE A 16 22.36 -12.92 -19.68
C ILE A 16 22.93 -12.09 -20.83
N PRO A 17 24.26 -11.98 -21.02
CA PRO A 17 24.79 -11.16 -22.12
C PRO A 17 24.31 -11.63 -23.50
N GLU A 18 24.28 -12.94 -23.75
CA GLU A 18 23.84 -13.54 -25.01
C GLU A 18 22.34 -13.31 -25.23
N LEU A 19 21.53 -13.54 -24.18
CA LEU A 19 20.09 -13.27 -24.22
C LEU A 19 19.80 -11.78 -24.49
N MET A 20 20.53 -10.89 -23.84
CA MET A 20 20.39 -9.44 -24.03
C MET A 20 20.82 -9.02 -25.44
N ASN A 21 21.82 -9.66 -26.04
CA ASN A 21 22.22 -9.39 -27.42
C ASN A 21 21.13 -9.81 -28.40
N MET A 22 20.56 -11.02 -28.25
CA MET A 22 19.43 -11.46 -29.06
C MET A 22 18.22 -10.54 -28.87
N PHE A 23 17.92 -10.13 -27.64
CA PHE A 23 16.79 -9.24 -27.36
C PHE A 23 16.98 -7.84 -27.96
N LYS A 24 18.22 -7.33 -28.01
CA LYS A 24 18.54 -6.03 -28.61
C LYS A 24 18.38 -5.99 -30.13
N GLU A 25 18.32 -7.13 -30.82
CA GLU A 25 18.00 -7.17 -32.25
C GLU A 25 16.55 -6.74 -32.52
N ILE A 26 15.66 -6.93 -31.55
CA ILE A 26 14.21 -6.66 -31.68
C ILE A 26 13.70 -5.54 -30.76
N ALA A 27 14.54 -5.01 -29.85
CA ALA A 27 14.16 -3.99 -28.89
C ALA A 27 15.28 -2.99 -28.59
N ASP A 28 14.97 -1.69 -28.66
CA ASP A 28 15.83 -0.62 -28.11
C ASP A 28 15.39 -0.32 -26.67
N ILE A 29 16.33 -0.37 -25.73
CA ILE A 29 16.08 -0.10 -24.31
C ILE A 29 16.85 1.15 -23.93
N LYS A 30 16.12 2.23 -23.62
CA LYS A 30 16.69 3.45 -23.03
C LYS A 30 16.43 3.47 -21.53
N THR A 31 17.49 3.51 -20.74
CA THR A 31 17.39 3.71 -19.28
C THR A 31 17.29 5.20 -18.95
N SER A 32 16.77 5.54 -17.78
CA SER A 32 16.70 6.93 -17.27
C SER A 32 18.03 7.66 -17.41
N ASP A 33 19.13 6.97 -17.10
CA ASP A 33 20.49 7.51 -17.12
C ASP A 33 20.96 7.88 -18.53
N GLN A 34 20.44 7.18 -19.55
CA GLN A 34 20.72 7.49 -20.95
C GLN A 34 19.88 8.67 -21.45
N LEU A 35 18.69 8.86 -20.90
CA LEU A 35 17.76 9.93 -21.29
C LEU A 35 18.14 11.30 -20.70
N LYS A 36 18.92 11.33 -19.60
CA LYS A 36 19.41 12.56 -18.93
C LYS A 36 18.31 13.62 -18.74
N LEU A 37 17.10 13.17 -18.41
CA LEU A 37 15.96 14.06 -18.19
C LEU A 37 16.17 14.88 -16.92
N PRO A 38 15.72 16.15 -16.88
CA PRO A 38 15.73 16.94 -15.67
C PRO A 38 14.65 16.42 -14.72
N VAL A 39 15.02 15.46 -13.87
CA VAL A 39 14.17 14.91 -12.82
C VAL A 39 14.62 15.46 -11.46
N PRO A 40 13.69 15.74 -10.53
CA PRO A 40 14.04 16.17 -9.18
C PRO A 40 14.75 15.04 -8.42
N GLU A 41 15.58 15.41 -7.45
CA GLU A 41 16.12 14.45 -6.49
C GLU A 41 15.00 13.94 -5.59
N ALA A 42 14.96 12.63 -5.36
CA ALA A 42 13.97 11.98 -4.52
C ALA A 42 14.58 11.61 -3.17
N GLU A 43 13.92 12.04 -2.10
CA GLU A 43 14.23 11.60 -0.74
C GLU A 43 13.34 10.40 -0.37
N TYR A 44 13.96 9.34 0.13
CA TYR A 44 13.27 8.10 0.50
C TYR A 44 13.32 7.92 2.02
N GLU A 45 12.15 7.90 2.65
CA GLU A 45 12.02 7.63 4.08
C GLU A 45 11.23 6.32 4.30
N THR A 46 11.78 5.41 5.10
CA THR A 46 11.06 4.19 5.53
C THR A 46 10.62 4.33 6.98
N VAL A 47 9.31 4.38 7.20
CA VAL A 47 8.73 4.46 8.55
C VAL A 47 8.46 3.05 9.08
N VAL A 48 9.14 2.68 10.16
CA VAL A 48 8.99 1.37 10.82
C VAL A 48 8.18 1.53 12.10
N LEU A 49 7.02 0.86 12.17
CA LEU A 49 6.15 0.85 13.34
C LEU A 49 6.29 -0.47 14.09
N LYS A 50 6.18 -0.41 15.42
CA LYS A 50 6.20 -1.59 16.27
C LYS A 50 4.80 -2.22 16.30
N PRO A 51 4.69 -3.56 16.31
CA PRO A 51 3.41 -4.21 16.47
C PRO A 51 2.89 -4.03 17.91
N THR A 52 1.59 -3.84 18.06
CA THR A 52 0.93 -3.87 19.38
C THR A 52 0.93 -5.28 19.95
N GLU A 53 0.68 -5.42 21.26
CA GLU A 53 0.49 -6.73 21.88
C GLU A 53 -0.66 -7.52 21.24
N GLN A 54 -1.78 -6.85 20.94
CA GLN A 54 -2.90 -7.47 20.21
C GLN A 54 -2.49 -7.99 18.83
N GLN A 55 -1.67 -7.24 18.08
CA GLN A 55 -1.17 -7.72 16.79
C GLN A 55 -0.24 -8.91 16.95
N LYS A 56 0.60 -8.96 17.99
CA LYS A 56 1.47 -10.10 18.26
C LYS A 56 0.67 -11.37 18.55
N GLU A 57 -0.37 -11.27 19.37
CA GLU A 57 -1.27 -12.39 19.68
C GLU A 57 -1.96 -12.91 18.42
N ILE A 58 -2.48 -12.03 17.56
CA ILE A 58 -3.11 -12.44 16.30
C ILE A 58 -2.07 -13.08 15.37
N VAL A 59 -0.85 -12.54 15.28
CA VAL A 59 0.23 -13.16 14.47
C VAL A 59 0.57 -14.56 14.97
N GLU A 60 0.60 -14.79 16.28
CA GLU A 60 0.83 -16.12 16.85
C GLU A 60 -0.26 -17.10 16.43
N SER A 61 -1.54 -16.69 16.52
CA SER A 61 -2.68 -17.51 16.04
C SER A 61 -2.62 -17.83 14.53
N LEU A 62 -2.08 -16.93 13.70
CA LEU A 62 -1.86 -17.18 12.28
C LEU A 62 -0.76 -18.23 12.05
N GLY A 63 0.25 -18.25 12.92
CA GLY A 63 1.30 -19.27 12.94
C GLY A 63 0.74 -20.65 13.26
N GLU A 64 -0.14 -20.75 14.25
CA GLU A 64 -0.85 -21.99 14.59
C GLU A 64 -1.70 -22.50 13.42
N ARG A 65 -2.49 -21.61 12.80
CA ARG A 65 -3.27 -21.92 11.58
C ARG A 65 -2.38 -22.45 10.46
N ALA A 66 -1.21 -21.85 10.26
CA ALA A 66 -0.28 -22.24 9.20
C ALA A 66 0.25 -23.67 9.43
N GLU A 67 0.56 -24.05 10.67
CA GLU A 67 1.01 -25.40 11.00
C GLU A 67 -0.12 -26.44 10.80
N VAL A 68 -1.37 -26.11 11.15
CA VAL A 68 -2.53 -27.00 10.91
C VAL A 68 -2.73 -27.24 9.41
N VAL A 69 -2.75 -26.17 8.60
CA VAL A 69 -2.86 -26.26 7.13
C VAL A 69 -1.72 -27.10 6.56
N ARG A 70 -0.49 -26.87 7.04
CA ARG A 70 0.70 -27.58 6.55
C ARG A 70 0.66 -29.07 6.85
N ASN A 71 0.10 -29.46 7.99
CA ASN A 71 -0.06 -30.85 8.39
C ASN A 71 -1.30 -31.52 7.77
N GLY A 72 -2.04 -30.83 6.90
CA GLY A 72 -3.26 -31.36 6.27
C GLY A 72 -4.43 -31.51 7.25
N GLY A 73 -4.40 -30.81 8.38
CA GLY A 73 -5.46 -30.87 9.41
C GLY A 73 -6.73 -30.09 9.05
N VAL A 74 -6.75 -29.40 7.91
CA VAL A 74 -7.89 -28.64 7.40
C VAL A 74 -7.95 -28.72 5.88
N ASP A 75 -9.17 -28.72 5.34
CA ASP A 75 -9.38 -28.66 3.89
C ASP A 75 -8.96 -27.29 3.33
N ALA A 76 -8.27 -27.31 2.18
CA ALA A 76 -7.72 -26.10 1.56
C ALA A 76 -8.78 -25.08 1.11
N SER A 77 -10.04 -25.51 0.92
CA SER A 77 -11.17 -24.63 0.62
C SER A 77 -11.64 -23.83 1.84
N VAL A 78 -11.39 -24.34 3.05
CA VAL A 78 -11.76 -23.69 4.31
C VAL A 78 -10.65 -22.75 4.77
N ASP A 79 -9.42 -23.26 4.83
CA ASP A 79 -8.24 -22.46 5.16
C ASP A 79 -6.99 -22.94 4.42
N ASN A 80 -6.13 -21.99 4.04
CA ASN A 80 -4.92 -22.28 3.29
C ASN A 80 -3.87 -21.17 3.48
N MET A 81 -2.65 -21.43 3.02
CA MET A 81 -1.54 -20.49 3.19
C MET A 81 -1.76 -19.13 2.52
N LEU A 82 -2.55 -19.05 1.43
CA LEU A 82 -2.86 -17.77 0.78
C LEU A 82 -3.79 -16.93 1.66
N LYS A 83 -4.82 -17.56 2.23
CA LYS A 83 -5.76 -16.91 3.15
C LYS A 83 -5.03 -16.40 4.40
N ILE A 84 -4.20 -17.25 5.03
CA ILE A 84 -3.40 -16.87 6.21
C ILE A 84 -2.44 -15.73 5.90
N THR A 85 -1.75 -15.77 4.75
CA THR A 85 -0.84 -14.68 4.35
C THR A 85 -1.60 -13.38 4.10
N ASN A 86 -2.79 -13.46 3.50
CA ASN A 86 -3.64 -12.29 3.29
C ASN A 86 -4.15 -11.69 4.61
N ASP A 87 -4.56 -12.53 5.56
CA ASP A 87 -4.96 -12.10 6.91
C ASP A 87 -3.79 -11.41 7.63
N GLY A 88 -2.57 -11.95 7.51
CA GLY A 88 -1.36 -11.31 8.04
C GLY A 88 -1.07 -9.94 7.40
N ARG A 89 -1.26 -9.80 6.08
CA ARG A 89 -1.11 -8.51 5.39
C ARG A 89 -2.16 -7.48 5.85
N LYS A 90 -3.41 -7.91 6.02
CA LYS A 90 -4.50 -7.07 6.55
C LYS A 90 -4.18 -6.59 7.96
N LEU A 91 -3.82 -7.51 8.86
CA LEU A 91 -3.43 -7.19 10.24
C LEU A 91 -2.27 -6.19 10.31
N ALA A 92 -1.27 -6.36 9.45
CA ALA A 92 -0.12 -5.48 9.37
C ALA A 92 -0.44 -4.08 8.80
N LEU A 93 -1.59 -3.92 8.14
CA LEU A 93 -2.08 -2.63 7.65
C LEU A 93 -2.97 -1.97 8.71
N ASP A 94 -4.05 -2.66 9.10
CA ASP A 94 -4.95 -2.27 10.18
C ASP A 94 -5.68 -3.50 10.74
N GLN A 95 -5.74 -3.65 12.06
CA GLN A 95 -6.40 -4.78 12.71
C GLN A 95 -7.90 -4.86 12.43
N ARG A 96 -8.55 -3.72 12.15
CA ARG A 96 -9.98 -3.63 11.81
C ARG A 96 -10.32 -4.34 10.50
N LEU A 97 -9.34 -4.57 9.63
CA LEU A 97 -9.51 -5.38 8.41
C LEU A 97 -9.64 -6.87 8.67
N VAL A 98 -9.21 -7.33 9.84
CA VAL A 98 -9.40 -8.70 10.31
C VAL A 98 -10.69 -8.79 11.13
N ASN A 99 -10.93 -7.82 12.00
CA ASN A 99 -12.14 -7.73 12.80
C ASN A 99 -12.52 -6.27 13.07
N GLU A 100 -13.63 -5.82 12.50
CA GLU A 100 -14.13 -4.44 12.58
C GLU A 100 -14.46 -3.99 14.01
N LEU A 101 -14.70 -4.92 14.93
CA LEU A 101 -14.98 -4.61 16.34
C LEU A 101 -13.74 -4.23 17.15
N LEU A 102 -12.55 -4.41 16.59
CA LEU A 102 -11.31 -4.00 17.25
C LEU A 102 -11.18 -2.47 17.26
N PRO A 103 -10.59 -1.90 18.33
CA PRO A 103 -10.44 -0.45 18.43
C PRO A 103 -9.48 0.08 17.35
N ASP A 104 -9.67 1.34 16.96
CA ASP A 104 -8.66 2.06 16.19
C ASP A 104 -7.42 2.29 17.06
N ASN A 105 -6.25 2.07 16.46
CA ASN A 105 -4.97 2.26 17.12
C ASN A 105 -4.32 3.55 16.61
N PRO A 106 -3.99 4.52 17.49
CA PRO A 106 -3.23 5.70 17.12
C PRO A 106 -1.86 5.39 16.50
N GLU A 107 -1.26 4.25 16.84
CA GLU A 107 0.02 3.79 16.28
C GLU A 107 -0.14 2.88 15.04
N SER A 108 -1.35 2.78 14.47
CA SER A 108 -1.55 2.07 13.21
C SER A 108 -0.84 2.78 12.05
N LYS A 109 -0.53 2.02 10.99
CA LYS A 109 0.07 2.61 9.78
C LYS A 109 -0.81 3.70 9.18
N ILE A 110 -2.13 3.55 9.27
CA ILE A 110 -3.08 4.50 8.70
C ILE A 110 -3.07 5.80 9.51
N SER A 111 -3.09 5.71 10.83
CA SER A 111 -3.03 6.88 11.72
C SER A 111 -1.71 7.65 11.56
N VAL A 112 -0.57 6.93 11.52
CA VAL A 112 0.74 7.56 11.30
C VAL A 112 0.85 8.17 9.89
N CYS A 113 0.32 7.48 8.87
CA CYS A 113 0.27 8.01 7.52
C CYS A 113 -0.58 9.29 7.46
N ALA A 114 -1.76 9.31 8.09
CA ALA A 114 -2.62 10.48 8.17
C ALA A 114 -1.93 11.66 8.87
N GLU A 115 -1.21 11.41 9.96
CA GLU A 115 -0.44 12.45 10.67
C GLU A 115 0.63 13.07 9.78
N LYS A 116 1.53 12.25 9.22
CA LYS A 116 2.60 12.75 8.34
C LYS A 116 2.05 13.48 7.11
N SER A 117 0.99 12.92 6.53
CA SER A 117 0.34 13.50 5.35
C SER A 117 -0.28 14.86 5.66
N TYR A 118 -0.84 15.01 6.87
CA TYR A 118 -1.35 16.29 7.37
C TYR A 118 -0.23 17.31 7.64
N GLU A 119 0.87 16.90 8.27
CA GLU A 119 2.04 17.76 8.50
C GLU A 119 2.58 18.31 7.18
N ILE A 120 2.82 17.44 6.19
CA ILE A 120 3.26 17.85 4.85
C ILE A 120 2.25 18.83 4.22
N TRP A 121 0.95 18.56 4.34
CA TRP A 121 -0.10 19.43 3.80
C TRP A 121 -0.09 20.82 4.43
N LYS A 122 0.15 20.91 5.73
CA LYS A 122 0.25 22.16 6.48
C LYS A 122 1.52 22.93 6.09
N ASP A 123 2.66 22.25 6.06
CA ASP A 123 3.96 22.86 5.79
C ASP A 123 4.08 23.34 4.34
N THR A 124 3.40 22.66 3.42
CA THR A 124 3.38 23.00 1.99
C THR A 124 2.15 23.79 1.55
N ALA A 125 1.42 24.40 2.49
CA ALA A 125 0.18 25.12 2.19
C ALA A 125 0.37 26.28 1.18
N ALA A 126 1.53 26.94 1.20
CA ALA A 126 1.85 28.03 0.26
C ALA A 126 2.05 27.51 -1.17
N GLN A 127 2.68 26.35 -1.33
CA GLN A 127 2.98 25.70 -2.60
C GLN A 127 1.81 24.88 -3.13
N LYS A 128 0.82 24.57 -2.26
CA LYS A 128 -0.29 23.65 -2.53
C LYS A 128 0.19 22.30 -3.05
N SER A 129 1.26 21.77 -2.45
CA SER A 129 1.83 20.49 -2.89
C SER A 129 0.78 19.38 -2.82
N ALA A 130 0.82 18.51 -3.83
CA ALA A 130 -0.01 17.33 -3.92
C ALA A 130 0.73 16.11 -3.36
N GLN A 131 -0.03 15.20 -2.76
CA GLN A 131 0.42 13.96 -2.18
C GLN A 131 -0.31 12.79 -2.83
N LEU A 132 0.45 11.79 -3.25
CA LEU A 132 -0.07 10.56 -3.84
C LEU A 132 0.08 9.44 -2.80
N ILE A 133 -1.03 8.84 -2.39
CA ILE A 133 -1.05 7.79 -1.37
C ILE A 133 -1.54 6.50 -2.03
N PHE A 134 -0.71 5.46 -1.99
CA PHE A 134 -1.00 4.18 -2.61
C PHE A 134 -1.32 3.10 -1.57
N CYS A 135 -2.40 2.35 -1.76
CA CYS A 135 -2.79 1.27 -0.86
C CYS A 135 -3.37 0.04 -1.59
N ASP A 136 -2.57 -1.01 -1.76
CA ASP A 136 -2.98 -2.22 -2.51
C ASP A 136 -4.15 -3.02 -1.88
N LEU A 137 -4.49 -2.76 -0.62
CA LEU A 137 -5.48 -3.53 0.13
C LEU A 137 -6.62 -2.62 0.59
N SER A 138 -7.78 -3.22 0.82
CA SER A 138 -8.93 -2.52 1.39
C SER A 138 -9.45 -1.38 0.49
N THR A 139 -9.54 -1.62 -0.81
CA THR A 139 -10.21 -0.69 -1.72
C THR A 139 -11.70 -0.57 -1.35
N PRO A 140 -12.30 0.64 -1.46
CA PRO A 140 -13.72 0.84 -1.19
C PRO A 140 -14.61 -0.07 -2.06
N LYS A 141 -15.52 -0.81 -1.43
CA LYS A 141 -16.47 -1.70 -2.12
C LYS A 141 -17.89 -1.14 -2.20
N GLY A 142 -18.19 -0.07 -1.46
CA GLY A 142 -19.53 0.51 -1.38
C GLY A 142 -20.55 -0.33 -0.59
N ASP A 143 -20.09 -1.33 0.15
CA ASP A 143 -20.91 -2.24 0.97
C ASP A 143 -21.00 -1.81 2.45
N GLY A 144 -20.39 -0.67 2.80
CA GLY A 144 -20.34 -0.15 4.17
C GLY A 144 -19.36 -0.87 5.09
N SER A 145 -18.59 -1.83 4.57
CA SER A 145 -17.52 -2.48 5.34
C SER A 145 -16.37 -1.50 5.60
N PHE A 146 -15.63 -1.77 6.67
CA PHE A 146 -14.45 -0.97 7.01
C PHE A 146 -13.45 -0.99 5.85
N ASN A 147 -13.00 0.20 5.46
CA ASN A 147 -11.91 0.32 4.51
C ASN A 147 -10.92 1.43 4.83
N VAL A 148 -9.67 1.20 4.45
CA VAL A 148 -8.53 2.07 4.79
C VAL A 148 -8.61 3.42 4.07
N TYR A 149 -9.19 3.45 2.88
CA TYR A 149 -9.29 4.68 2.08
C TYR A 149 -10.21 5.69 2.76
N ASP A 150 -11.39 5.24 3.17
CA ASP A 150 -12.37 6.06 3.88
C ASP A 150 -11.86 6.42 5.28
N ASP A 151 -11.21 5.50 5.99
CA ASP A 151 -10.62 5.78 7.31
C ASP A 151 -9.52 6.85 7.22
N LEU A 152 -8.64 6.77 6.21
CA LEU A 152 -7.62 7.79 5.95
C LEU A 152 -8.25 9.14 5.60
N LYS A 153 -9.26 9.15 4.71
CA LYS A 153 -10.01 10.36 4.35
C LYS A 153 -10.64 11.00 5.59
N GLN A 154 -11.30 10.21 6.43
CA GLN A 154 -11.93 10.67 7.66
C GLN A 154 -10.90 11.26 8.62
N LYS A 155 -9.78 10.58 8.87
CA LYS A 155 -8.70 11.07 9.74
C LYS A 155 -8.10 12.39 9.25
N LEU A 156 -7.93 12.55 7.94
CA LEU A 156 -7.47 13.81 7.36
C LEU A 156 -8.52 14.93 7.55
N MET A 157 -9.80 14.63 7.34
CA MET A 157 -10.90 15.59 7.53
C MET A 157 -11.04 16.02 9.00
N GLU A 158 -10.90 15.09 9.95
CA GLU A 158 -10.91 15.37 11.39
C GLU A 158 -9.78 16.30 11.81
N LYS A 159 -8.63 16.24 11.12
CA LYS A 159 -7.51 17.17 11.30
C LYS A 159 -7.71 18.54 10.63
N GLY A 160 -8.82 18.72 9.90
CA GLY A 160 -9.21 19.97 9.26
C GLY A 160 -8.87 20.07 7.77
N VAL A 161 -8.45 18.98 7.12
CA VAL A 161 -8.27 18.96 5.66
C VAL A 161 -9.64 19.08 4.99
N PRO A 162 -9.86 20.05 4.07
CA PRO A 162 -11.12 20.15 3.34
C PRO A 162 -11.37 18.92 2.47
N GLU A 163 -12.59 18.37 2.52
CA GLU A 163 -12.96 17.18 1.73
C GLU A 163 -12.66 17.34 0.23
N LYS A 164 -12.89 18.53 -0.33
CA LYS A 164 -12.63 18.86 -1.74
C LYS A 164 -11.17 18.65 -2.18
N GLU A 165 -10.23 18.63 -1.23
CA GLU A 165 -8.81 18.43 -1.50
C GLU A 165 -8.42 16.95 -1.52
N ILE A 166 -9.33 16.04 -1.17
CA ILE A 166 -9.11 14.60 -1.12
C ILE A 166 -9.91 13.93 -2.23
N ALA A 167 -9.26 13.12 -3.05
CA ALA A 167 -9.91 12.38 -4.13
C ALA A 167 -9.41 10.94 -4.23
N PHE A 168 -10.29 10.04 -4.67
CA PHE A 168 -9.95 8.65 -4.98
C PHE A 168 -9.76 8.49 -6.49
N ILE A 169 -8.70 7.77 -6.89
CA ILE A 169 -8.48 7.49 -8.32
C ILE A 169 -9.59 6.62 -8.92
N HIS A 170 -10.25 5.80 -8.08
CA HIS A 170 -11.32 4.89 -8.48
C HIS A 170 -12.59 5.62 -8.95
N ASP A 171 -12.82 6.86 -8.49
CA ASP A 171 -13.96 7.68 -8.91
C ASP A 171 -13.82 8.17 -10.37
N ALA A 172 -12.58 8.22 -10.87
CA ALA A 172 -12.23 8.60 -12.22
C ALA A 172 -12.17 7.37 -13.14
N ASN A 173 -13.33 6.81 -13.46
CA ASN A 173 -13.47 5.59 -14.26
C ASN A 173 -13.33 5.76 -15.79
N THR A 174 -13.19 6.98 -16.30
CA THR A 174 -13.00 7.26 -17.73
C THR A 174 -11.73 8.09 -17.95
N GLU A 175 -11.14 8.02 -19.14
CA GLU A 175 -9.96 8.83 -19.49
C GLU A 175 -10.21 10.33 -19.34
N ALA A 176 -11.42 10.79 -19.71
CA ALA A 176 -11.83 12.18 -19.53
C ALA A 176 -11.82 12.59 -18.06
N LYS A 177 -12.42 11.79 -17.17
CA LYS A 177 -12.43 12.05 -15.72
C LYS A 177 -11.02 11.97 -15.11
N LYS A 178 -10.18 11.04 -15.56
CA LYS A 178 -8.78 10.94 -15.11
C LYS A 178 -7.99 12.19 -15.49
N THR A 179 -8.16 12.65 -16.72
CA THR A 179 -7.50 13.87 -17.21
C THR A 179 -7.94 15.09 -16.40
N GLU A 180 -9.23 15.23 -16.12
CA GLU A 180 -9.77 16.28 -15.26
C GLU A 180 -9.19 16.22 -13.85
N LEU A 181 -9.20 15.04 -13.22
CA LEU A 181 -8.65 14.82 -11.89
C LEU A 181 -7.16 15.17 -11.83
N PHE A 182 -6.37 14.74 -12.81
CA PHE A 182 -4.96 15.10 -12.90
C PHE A 182 -4.75 16.61 -13.07
N GLY A 183 -5.64 17.30 -13.79
CA GLY A 183 -5.65 18.77 -13.83
C GLY A 183 -5.91 19.40 -12.46
N LYS A 184 -6.85 18.87 -11.68
CA LYS A 184 -7.13 19.33 -10.31
C LYS A 184 -5.96 19.09 -9.36
N VAL A 185 -5.28 17.95 -9.49
CA VAL A 185 -4.07 17.64 -8.72
C VAL A 185 -2.93 18.60 -9.07
N LYS A 186 -2.63 18.78 -10.37
CA LYS A 186 -1.57 19.69 -10.83
C LYS A 186 -1.82 21.16 -10.46
N SER A 187 -3.08 21.58 -10.35
CA SER A 187 -3.43 22.95 -9.93
C SER A 187 -3.53 23.13 -8.41
N GLY A 188 -3.33 22.07 -7.62
CA GLY A 188 -3.43 22.10 -6.17
C GLY A 188 -4.86 22.26 -5.64
N GLN A 189 -5.88 21.98 -6.47
CA GLN A 189 -7.28 21.90 -6.02
C GLN A 189 -7.53 20.59 -5.27
N VAL A 190 -6.92 19.51 -5.74
CA VAL A 190 -6.82 18.23 -5.03
C VAL A 190 -5.39 18.09 -4.56
N ARG A 191 -5.21 17.94 -3.24
CA ARG A 191 -3.89 17.83 -2.60
C ARG A 191 -3.61 16.43 -2.06
N PHE A 192 -4.63 15.58 -1.98
CA PHE A 192 -4.49 14.15 -1.69
C PHE A 192 -5.17 13.35 -2.79
N LEU A 193 -4.39 12.57 -3.53
CA LEU A 193 -4.92 11.57 -4.46
C LEU A 193 -4.58 10.19 -3.91
N ILE A 194 -5.61 9.45 -3.51
CA ILE A 194 -5.48 8.12 -2.90
C ILE A 194 -5.87 7.07 -3.96
N GLY A 195 -5.04 6.03 -4.12
CA GLY A 195 -5.20 5.03 -5.18
C GLY A 195 -4.57 3.68 -4.94
#